data_AF-A0A957ACG5-F1
#
_entry.id   AF-A0A957ACG5-F1
#
_cell.length_a   1.000
_cell.length_b   1.000
_cell.length_c   1.000
_cell.angle_alpha   90.00
_cell.angle_beta   90.00
_cell.angle_gamma   90.00
#
_symmetry.space_group_name_H-M   'P 1'
#
loop_
_entity.id
_entity.type
_entity.pdbx_description
1 polymer ?
#
loop_
_entity_poly.entity_id
_entity_poly.type
_entity_poly.pdbx_seq_one_letter_code
_entity_poly.pdbx_strand_id
1 'polypeptide(L)'
;MPAQVPARLPLAIFAAAPVLGLLGDYLLREGPPGLNVFLWVAALIAAMFALARFNGVALAGEGRWLLIPALVFAGAVAWRASPALQSLNIAAVLLVLALAAFRLRDGRVRVGLVSEYAWTLVVSAVSTVAGAGTLLVRHAPIEWLSAGRDLRVATAVGRGLIVAVPLLALFGALFIAADAVFADLVAGALRIDLASVAIHVFWVATWTWVAASVLWQCLLEPIPDTPSLDPPPVFRFGPIEVGTVLGLLDLLFLAFVVVQVRYLFGGAALVESTTTLTYAEYARRGFFELLAVSALVLPVILGIHWLLRDSSRSLKLAFRLLATGLVMLVFV
;
A
#
# COMPACT_ATOMS: atom_id res chain seq x y z
N MET A 1 17.44 18.30 -22.79
CA MET A 1 16.08 18.68 -22.32
C MET A 1 15.41 17.41 -21.85
N PRO A 2 15.03 17.25 -20.57
CA PRO A 2 14.27 16.07 -20.15
C PRO A 2 12.95 16.06 -20.93
N ALA A 3 12.67 14.95 -21.61
CA ALA A 3 11.43 14.79 -22.37
C ALA A 3 10.24 15.06 -21.43
N GLN A 4 9.42 16.05 -21.76
CA GLN A 4 8.23 16.36 -20.96
C GLN A 4 7.36 15.10 -20.92
N VAL A 5 7.14 14.57 -19.71
CA VAL A 5 6.29 13.39 -19.51
C VAL A 5 4.88 13.75 -19.99
N PRO A 6 4.32 13.01 -20.96
CA PRO A 6 2.99 13.31 -21.47
C PRO A 6 1.96 13.21 -20.34
N ALA A 7 1.15 14.26 -20.15
CA ALA A 7 0.22 14.38 -19.03
C ALA A 7 -0.78 13.22 -18.90
N ARG A 8 -1.04 12.47 -19.99
CA ARG A 8 -1.94 11.32 -20.03
C ARG A 8 -1.31 10.02 -19.52
N LEU A 9 0.01 9.93 -19.48
CA LEU A 9 0.73 8.71 -19.13
C LEU A 9 0.57 8.27 -17.67
N PRO A 10 0.73 9.15 -16.65
CA PRO A 10 0.45 8.75 -15.28
C PRO A 10 -1.00 8.28 -15.13
N LEU A 11 -1.97 8.98 -15.72
CA LEU A 11 -3.38 8.59 -15.70
C LEU A 11 -3.61 7.19 -16.29
N ALA A 12 -2.99 6.91 -17.43
CA ALA A 12 -3.10 5.60 -18.07
C ALA A 12 -2.49 4.49 -17.20
N ILE A 13 -1.44 4.77 -16.41
CA ILE A 13 -0.89 3.84 -15.42
C ILE A 13 -1.84 3.65 -14.24
N PHE A 14 -2.49 4.72 -13.74
CA PHE A 14 -3.52 4.60 -12.69
C PHE A 14 -4.73 3.76 -13.12
N ALA A 15 -5.05 3.73 -14.42
CA ALA A 15 -6.10 2.87 -14.95
C ALA A 15 -5.61 1.43 -15.19
N ALA A 16 -4.40 1.24 -15.71
CA ALA A 16 -3.87 -0.08 -16.04
C ALA A 16 -3.43 -0.90 -14.82
N ALA A 17 -2.86 -0.26 -13.79
CA ALA A 17 -2.32 -0.96 -12.63
C ALA A 17 -3.38 -1.72 -11.81
N PRO A 18 -4.58 -1.17 -11.52
CA PRO A 18 -5.65 -1.94 -10.86
C PRO A 18 -6.15 -3.13 -11.68
N VAL A 19 -6.20 -3.00 -13.01
CA VAL A 19 -6.58 -4.11 -13.91
C VAL A 19 -5.55 -5.24 -13.81
N LEU A 20 -4.26 -4.90 -13.81
CA LEU A 20 -3.17 -5.87 -13.59
C LEU A 20 -3.18 -6.44 -12.16
N GLY A 21 -3.65 -5.67 -11.18
CA GLY A 21 -3.86 -6.09 -9.81
C GLY A 21 -4.95 -7.15 -9.67
N LEU A 22 -6.12 -6.91 -10.27
CA LEU A 22 -7.23 -7.86 -10.36
C LEU A 22 -6.81 -9.13 -11.11
N LEU A 23 -6.08 -8.98 -12.22
CA LEU A 23 -5.52 -10.11 -12.96
C LEU A 23 -4.54 -10.91 -12.08
N GLY A 24 -3.72 -10.24 -11.27
CA GLY A 24 -2.77 -10.85 -10.34
C GLY A 24 -3.46 -11.65 -9.24
N ASP A 25 -4.50 -11.10 -8.62
CA ASP A 25 -5.32 -11.83 -7.63
C ASP A 25 -5.94 -13.09 -8.24
N TYR A 26 -6.56 -12.97 -9.41
CA TYR A 26 -7.19 -14.10 -10.09
C TYR A 26 -6.19 -15.19 -10.51
N LEU A 27 -5.03 -14.81 -11.06
CA LEU A 27 -4.06 -15.76 -11.59
C LEU A 27 -3.16 -16.36 -10.50
N LEU A 28 -2.69 -15.58 -9.52
CA LEU A 28 -1.56 -15.99 -8.67
C LEU A 28 -1.97 -16.45 -7.28
N ARG A 29 -3.23 -16.30 -6.88
CA ARG A 29 -3.68 -16.63 -5.53
C ARG A 29 -3.91 -18.12 -5.27
N GLU A 30 -4.71 -18.76 -6.12
CA GLU A 30 -5.17 -20.15 -5.88
C GLU A 30 -4.58 -21.18 -6.84
N GLY A 31 -4.02 -20.73 -7.96
CA GLY A 31 -3.44 -21.62 -8.96
C GLY A 31 -1.95 -21.90 -8.70
N PRO A 32 -1.43 -23.08 -9.12
CA PRO A 32 0.02 -23.32 -9.11
C PRO A 32 0.73 -22.24 -9.95
N PRO A 33 1.91 -21.75 -9.51
CA PRO A 33 2.58 -20.60 -10.11
C PRO A 33 3.05 -20.80 -11.56
N GLY A 34 2.83 -21.98 -12.14
CA GLY A 34 3.30 -22.35 -13.49
C GLY A 34 2.87 -21.39 -14.60
N LEU A 35 1.78 -21.69 -15.30
CA LEU A 35 1.33 -20.87 -16.43
C LEU A 35 0.89 -19.46 -15.97
N ASN A 36 0.43 -19.34 -14.73
CA ASN A 36 -0.13 -18.11 -14.20
C ASN A 36 0.92 -16.99 -14.07
N VAL A 37 2.15 -17.31 -13.67
CA VAL A 37 3.26 -16.34 -13.65
C VAL A 37 3.60 -15.87 -15.07
N PHE A 38 3.63 -16.78 -16.05
CA PHE A 38 3.87 -16.42 -17.44
C PHE A 38 2.78 -15.47 -17.97
N LEU A 39 1.51 -15.78 -17.74
CA LEU A 39 0.39 -14.94 -18.18
C LEU A 39 0.43 -13.55 -17.55
N TRP A 40 0.71 -13.46 -16.25
CA TRP A 40 0.78 -12.18 -15.56
C TRP A 40 1.97 -11.33 -16.04
N VAL A 41 3.15 -11.93 -16.21
CA VAL A 41 4.34 -11.24 -16.74
C VAL A 41 4.11 -10.78 -18.20
N ALA A 42 3.48 -11.62 -19.03
CA ALA A 42 3.13 -11.25 -20.39
C ALA A 42 2.13 -10.08 -20.43
N ALA A 43 1.12 -10.09 -19.55
CA ALA A 43 0.15 -8.99 -19.44
C ALA A 43 0.82 -7.69 -18.98
N LEU A 44 1.74 -7.74 -18.01
CA LEU A 44 2.51 -6.59 -17.55
C LEU A 44 3.36 -5.99 -18.68
N ILE A 45 4.07 -6.84 -19.44
CA ILE A 45 4.89 -6.43 -20.59
C ILE A 45 4.01 -5.83 -21.70
N ALA A 46 2.87 -6.46 -22.01
CA ALA A 46 1.92 -5.96 -22.99
C ALA A 46 1.35 -4.59 -22.61
N ALA A 47 0.95 -4.42 -21.35
CA ALA A 47 0.49 -3.14 -20.81
C ALA A 47 1.57 -2.06 -20.92
N MET A 48 2.82 -2.40 -20.59
CA MET A 48 3.96 -1.50 -20.72
C MET A 48 4.17 -1.02 -22.16
N PHE A 49 4.18 -1.92 -23.14
CA PHE A 49 4.33 -1.56 -24.55
C PHE A 49 3.12 -0.78 -25.08
N ALA A 50 1.90 -1.17 -24.71
CA ALA A 50 0.69 -0.46 -25.10
C ALA A 50 0.70 0.98 -24.58
N LEU A 51 0.98 1.17 -23.28
CA LEU A 51 1.09 2.48 -22.66
C LEU A 51 2.18 3.32 -23.29
N ALA A 52 3.35 2.74 -23.58
CA ALA A 52 4.42 3.44 -24.26
C ALA A 52 4.00 3.89 -25.68
N ARG A 53 3.38 2.99 -26.45
CA ARG A 53 2.95 3.24 -27.84
C ARG A 53 1.82 4.27 -27.94
N PHE A 54 0.87 4.25 -27.02
CA PHE A 54 -0.27 5.18 -26.99
C PHE A 54 0.10 6.57 -26.47
N ASN A 55 1.13 6.67 -25.62
CA ASN A 55 1.59 7.94 -25.07
C ASN A 55 2.85 8.49 -25.75
N GLY A 56 3.32 7.89 -26.85
CA GLY A 56 4.46 8.38 -27.62
C GLY A 56 5.81 8.27 -26.91
N VAL A 57 5.96 7.35 -25.96
CA VAL A 57 7.22 7.08 -25.26
C VAL A 57 8.07 6.17 -26.13
N ALA A 58 9.28 6.61 -26.50
CA ALA A 58 10.25 5.78 -27.19
C ALA A 58 10.96 4.85 -26.20
N LEU A 59 10.83 3.53 -26.39
CA LEU A 59 11.59 2.49 -25.67
C LEU A 59 12.84 2.13 -26.50
N ALA A 60 13.78 3.08 -26.59
CA ALA A 60 14.95 2.97 -27.45
C ALA A 60 16.10 2.14 -26.84
N GLY A 61 16.04 1.84 -25.54
CA GLY A 61 17.08 1.12 -24.82
C GLY A 61 17.13 -0.38 -25.15
N GLU A 62 18.30 -0.99 -24.92
CA GLU A 62 18.52 -2.42 -25.14
C GLU A 62 17.80 -3.28 -24.08
N GLY A 63 17.30 -2.69 -22.98
CA GLY A 63 16.52 -3.38 -21.95
C GLY A 63 15.26 -4.07 -22.48
N ARG A 64 14.72 -3.66 -23.64
CA ARG A 64 13.62 -4.36 -24.31
C ARG A 64 13.96 -5.82 -24.66
N TRP A 65 15.24 -6.12 -24.92
CA TRP A 65 15.70 -7.47 -25.21
C TRP A 65 15.70 -8.36 -23.98
N LEU A 66 15.80 -7.78 -22.77
CA LEU A 66 15.71 -8.49 -21.50
C LEU A 66 14.28 -8.95 -21.19
N LEU A 67 13.26 -8.42 -21.88
CA LEU A 67 11.88 -8.89 -21.73
C LEU A 67 11.68 -10.31 -22.28
N ILE A 68 12.48 -10.71 -23.27
CA ILE A 68 12.46 -12.08 -23.83
C ILE A 68 12.92 -13.12 -22.78
N PRO A 69 14.12 -13.01 -22.18
CA PRO A 69 14.52 -13.94 -21.13
C PRO A 69 13.59 -13.88 -19.90
N ALA A 70 12.98 -12.73 -19.58
CA ALA A 70 11.97 -12.67 -18.52
C ALA A 70 10.76 -13.59 -18.82
N LEU A 71 10.25 -13.57 -20.06
CA LEU A 71 9.18 -14.48 -20.50
C LEU A 71 9.63 -15.95 -20.52
N VAL A 72 10.88 -16.22 -20.92
CA VAL A 72 11.43 -17.59 -20.91
C VAL A 72 11.53 -18.13 -19.48
N PHE A 73 12.05 -17.35 -18.53
CA PHE A 73 12.11 -17.77 -17.12
C PHE A 73 10.71 -17.93 -16.50
N ALA A 74 9.76 -17.04 -16.85
CA ALA A 74 8.38 -17.17 -16.42
C ALA A 74 7.73 -18.45 -16.97
N GLY A 75 7.97 -18.78 -18.24
CA GLY A 75 7.53 -20.04 -18.85
C GLY A 75 8.22 -21.27 -18.25
N ALA A 76 9.49 -21.13 -17.83
CA ALA A 76 10.21 -22.20 -17.16
C ALA A 76 9.62 -22.55 -15.78
N VAL A 77 8.91 -21.63 -15.12
CA VAL A 77 8.13 -21.94 -13.89
C VAL A 77 7.04 -22.96 -14.20
N ALA A 78 6.38 -22.86 -15.36
CA ALA A 78 5.38 -23.83 -15.80
C ALA A 78 5.97 -25.20 -16.17
N TRP A 79 7.20 -25.20 -16.70
CA TRP A 79 7.87 -26.42 -17.16
C TRP A 79 8.50 -27.23 -16.01
N ARG A 80 8.86 -26.60 -14.89
CA ARG A 80 9.62 -27.22 -13.81
C ARG A 80 8.69 -27.67 -12.68
N ALA A 81 8.80 -28.94 -12.28
CA ALA A 81 8.07 -29.48 -11.12
C ALA A 81 8.81 -29.31 -9.78
N SER A 82 10.12 -29.04 -9.79
CA SER A 82 10.92 -28.87 -8.57
C SER A 82 10.71 -27.49 -7.95
N PRO A 83 10.30 -27.39 -6.66
CA PRO A 83 10.11 -26.12 -5.98
C PRO A 83 11.35 -25.22 -5.97
N ALA A 84 12.54 -25.81 -5.80
CA ALA A 84 13.80 -25.06 -5.81
C ALA A 84 14.06 -24.38 -7.17
N LEU A 85 13.80 -25.07 -8.28
CA LEU A 85 13.95 -24.52 -9.62
C LEU A 85 12.87 -23.49 -9.94
N GLN A 86 11.64 -23.67 -9.45
CA GLN A 86 10.59 -22.67 -9.57
C GLN A 86 10.97 -21.37 -8.85
N SER A 87 11.45 -21.45 -7.60
CA SER A 87 11.92 -20.29 -6.84
C SER A 87 13.07 -19.56 -7.54
N LEU A 88 14.03 -20.30 -8.11
CA LEU A 88 15.15 -19.73 -8.85
C LEU A 88 14.68 -19.03 -10.15
N ASN A 89 13.72 -19.62 -10.87
CA ASN A 89 13.13 -18.99 -12.05
C ASN A 89 12.35 -17.72 -11.70
N ILE A 90 11.59 -17.72 -10.60
CA ILE A 90 10.89 -16.52 -10.10
C ILE A 90 11.90 -15.42 -9.75
N ALA A 91 12.97 -15.77 -9.04
CA ALA A 91 14.05 -14.82 -8.73
C ALA A 91 14.71 -14.28 -10.01
N ALA A 92 14.92 -15.13 -11.02
CA ALA A 92 15.45 -14.72 -12.32
C ALA A 92 14.48 -13.78 -13.06
N VAL A 93 13.16 -14.03 -13.03
CA VAL A 93 12.15 -13.12 -13.60
C VAL A 93 12.24 -11.74 -12.94
N LEU A 94 12.25 -11.68 -11.59
CA LEU A 94 12.35 -10.42 -10.85
C LEU A 94 13.63 -9.65 -11.19
N LEU A 95 14.77 -10.35 -11.20
CA LEU A 95 16.07 -9.77 -11.54
C LEU A 95 16.07 -9.21 -12.96
N VAL A 96 15.59 -9.98 -13.94
CA VAL A 96 15.59 -9.57 -15.34
C VAL A 96 14.61 -8.42 -15.59
N LEU A 97 13.43 -8.40 -14.94
CA LEU A 97 12.49 -7.28 -15.03
C LEU A 97 13.07 -6.01 -14.39
N ALA A 98 13.77 -6.11 -13.27
CA ALA A 98 14.46 -4.98 -12.64
C ALA A 98 15.53 -4.39 -13.58
N LEU A 99 16.37 -5.24 -14.17
CA LEU A 99 17.39 -4.83 -15.14
C LEU A 99 16.77 -4.25 -16.42
N ALA A 100 15.67 -4.84 -16.89
CA ALA A 100 14.92 -4.35 -18.04
C ALA A 100 14.39 -2.95 -17.78
N ALA A 101 13.77 -2.70 -16.61
CA ALA A 101 13.25 -1.40 -16.21
C ALA A 101 14.34 -0.32 -16.20
N PHE A 102 15.54 -0.66 -15.72
CA PHE A 102 16.68 0.26 -15.71
C PHE A 102 17.19 0.62 -17.11
N ARG A 103 17.18 -0.33 -18.07
CA ARG A 103 17.77 -0.15 -19.40
C ARG A 103 16.75 0.06 -20.52
N LEU A 104 15.47 0.29 -20.20
CA LEU A 104 14.38 0.30 -21.18
C LEU A 104 14.33 1.55 -22.06
N ARG A 105 14.67 2.72 -21.47
CA ARG A 105 14.56 4.03 -22.13
C ARG A 105 15.87 4.45 -22.78
N ASP A 106 16.92 4.53 -21.97
CA ASP A 106 18.27 4.86 -22.40
C ASP A 106 19.25 3.93 -21.69
N GLY A 107 20.00 3.13 -22.45
CA GLY A 107 20.95 2.19 -21.86
C GLY A 107 21.28 1.04 -22.80
N ARG A 108 22.57 0.77 -22.99
CA ARG A 108 23.05 -0.45 -23.66
C ARG A 108 23.19 -1.55 -22.61
N VAL A 109 22.86 -2.80 -22.91
CA VAL A 109 23.20 -3.96 -22.08
C VAL A 109 24.68 -4.27 -22.29
N ARG A 110 25.55 -3.31 -21.99
CA ARG A 110 27.00 -3.52 -21.96
C ARG A 110 27.39 -4.22 -20.66
N VAL A 111 28.49 -4.97 -20.73
CA VAL A 111 29.15 -5.62 -19.59
C VAL A 111 29.55 -4.53 -18.58
N GLY A 112 28.73 -4.34 -17.56
CA GLY A 112 29.04 -3.49 -16.40
C GLY A 112 29.83 -4.28 -15.35
N LEU A 113 30.36 -3.58 -14.34
CA LEU A 113 30.93 -4.28 -13.19
C LEU A 113 29.83 -5.03 -12.43
N VAL A 114 30.17 -6.14 -11.78
CA VAL A 114 29.23 -6.91 -10.93
C VAL A 114 28.57 -6.02 -9.87
N SER A 115 29.31 -5.03 -9.36
CA SER A 115 28.81 -4.04 -8.41
C SER A 115 27.70 -3.14 -8.99
N GLU A 116 27.75 -2.81 -10.28
CA GLU A 116 26.70 -2.03 -10.95
C GLU A 116 25.41 -2.83 -11.02
N TYR A 117 25.49 -4.11 -11.39
CA TYR A 117 24.31 -4.99 -11.41
C TYR A 117 23.73 -5.18 -10.00
N ALA A 118 24.57 -5.42 -8.99
CA ALA A 118 24.13 -5.54 -7.60
C ALA A 118 23.45 -4.26 -7.11
N TRP A 119 24.00 -3.08 -7.45
CA TRP A 119 23.41 -1.80 -7.12
C TRP A 119 22.07 -1.57 -7.83
N THR A 120 21.99 -1.85 -9.13
CA THR A 120 20.70 -1.72 -9.87
C THR A 120 19.61 -2.59 -9.27
N LEU A 121 19.95 -3.78 -8.75
CA LEU A 121 19.00 -4.65 -8.06
C LEU A 121 18.48 -4.01 -6.77
N VAL A 122 19.38 -3.47 -5.94
CA VAL A 122 19.02 -2.81 -4.68
C VAL A 122 18.16 -1.57 -4.95
N VAL A 123 18.58 -0.72 -5.89
CA VAL A 123 17.82 0.50 -6.24
C VAL A 123 16.47 0.15 -6.84
N SER A 124 16.37 -0.88 -7.69
CA SER A 124 15.09 -1.32 -8.25
C SER A 124 14.18 -1.90 -7.18
N ALA A 125 14.71 -2.63 -6.20
CA ALA A 125 13.93 -3.16 -5.08
C ALA A 125 13.36 -2.01 -4.22
N VAL A 126 14.22 -1.06 -3.81
CA VAL A 126 13.81 0.12 -3.04
C VAL A 126 12.81 0.97 -3.83
N SER A 127 13.07 1.18 -5.12
CA SER A 127 12.19 1.93 -6.01
C SER A 127 10.88 1.21 -6.29
N THR A 128 10.84 -0.12 -6.26
CA THR A 128 9.59 -0.88 -6.40
C THR A 128 8.76 -0.80 -5.13
N VAL A 129 9.41 -0.81 -3.96
CA VAL A 129 8.76 -0.57 -2.68
C VAL A 129 8.24 0.86 -2.59
N ALA A 130 9.00 1.87 -3.05
CA ALA A 130 8.59 3.27 -2.95
C ALA A 130 7.72 3.75 -4.14
N GLY A 131 7.77 3.06 -5.29
CA GLY A 131 7.38 3.57 -6.60
C GLY A 131 5.90 3.87 -6.80
N ALA A 132 5.01 2.99 -6.33
CA ALA A 132 3.57 3.26 -6.39
C ALA A 132 3.20 4.40 -5.43
N GLY A 133 3.88 4.50 -4.28
CA GLY A 133 3.75 5.62 -3.35
C GLY A 133 4.20 6.94 -3.97
N THR A 134 5.35 6.97 -4.65
CA THR A 134 5.85 8.17 -5.34
C THR A 134 4.97 8.55 -6.53
N LEU A 135 4.49 7.59 -7.33
CA LEU A 135 3.51 7.82 -8.40
C LEU A 135 2.24 8.48 -7.82
N LEU A 136 1.70 7.92 -6.73
CA LEU A 136 0.49 8.44 -6.08
C LEU A 136 0.71 9.83 -5.47
N VAL A 137 1.90 10.13 -4.96
CA VAL A 137 2.20 11.45 -4.37
C VAL A 137 2.50 12.51 -5.44
N ARG A 138 3.29 12.18 -6.48
CA ARG A 138 3.78 13.14 -7.47
C ARG A 138 2.83 13.37 -8.64
N HIS A 139 2.11 12.32 -9.03
CA HIS A 139 1.31 12.31 -10.26
C HIS A 139 -0.11 11.83 -10.04
N ALA A 140 -0.57 11.80 -8.78
CA ALA A 140 -1.96 11.54 -8.48
C ALA A 140 -2.84 12.31 -9.47
N PRO A 141 -3.75 11.63 -10.19
CA PRO A 141 -4.61 12.20 -11.22
C PRO A 141 -5.62 13.21 -10.64
N ILE A 142 -5.48 13.53 -9.36
CA ILE A 142 -6.39 14.32 -8.58
C ILE A 142 -6.42 15.75 -9.13
N GLU A 143 -5.33 16.33 -9.63
CA GLU A 143 -5.33 17.72 -10.11
C GLU A 143 -6.20 17.93 -11.37
N TRP A 144 -6.26 16.99 -12.31
CA TRP A 144 -7.11 17.11 -13.51
C TRP A 144 -8.57 16.71 -13.27
N LEU A 145 -8.84 15.83 -12.28
CA LEU A 145 -10.19 15.57 -11.77
C LEU A 145 -10.71 16.72 -10.90
N SER A 146 -9.82 17.50 -10.28
CA SER A 146 -10.13 18.55 -9.30
C SER A 146 -10.67 19.87 -9.86
N ALA A 147 -11.33 19.86 -11.03
CA ALA A 147 -11.99 21.06 -11.54
C ALA A 147 -13.16 21.51 -10.63
N GLY A 148 -13.70 20.61 -9.79
CA GLY A 148 -14.75 20.90 -8.80
C GLY A 148 -14.28 20.83 -7.34
N ARG A 149 -14.84 21.71 -6.49
CA ARG A 149 -14.58 21.75 -5.03
C ARG A 149 -14.88 20.41 -4.34
N ASP A 150 -15.95 19.72 -4.75
CA ASP A 150 -16.40 18.48 -4.10
C ASP A 150 -15.49 17.29 -4.43
N LEU A 151 -14.93 17.26 -5.65
CA LEU A 151 -14.00 16.21 -6.08
C LEU A 151 -12.61 16.37 -5.44
N ARG A 152 -12.20 17.62 -5.12
CA ARG A 152 -11.03 17.89 -4.27
C ARG A 152 -11.19 17.34 -2.86
N VAL A 153 -12.39 17.51 -2.28
CA VAL A 153 -12.68 16.97 -0.95
C VAL A 153 -12.70 15.45 -1.00
N ALA A 154 -13.38 14.83 -1.96
CA ALA A 154 -13.47 13.38 -2.09
C ALA A 154 -12.08 12.71 -2.26
N THR A 155 -11.22 13.31 -3.08
CA THR A 155 -9.85 12.81 -3.31
C THR A 155 -8.94 12.98 -2.08
N ALA A 156 -9.06 14.09 -1.34
CA ALA A 156 -8.38 14.28 -0.08
C ALA A 156 -8.87 13.30 1.01
N VAL A 157 -10.18 13.05 1.08
CA VAL A 157 -10.74 11.99 1.95
C VAL A 157 -10.19 10.63 1.55
N GLY A 158 -10.14 10.31 0.25
CA GLY A 158 -9.57 9.04 -0.23
C GLY A 158 -8.11 8.85 0.15
N ARG A 159 -7.28 9.90 0.05
CA ARG A 159 -5.88 9.88 0.52
C ARG A 159 -5.78 9.68 2.02
N GLY A 160 -6.62 10.36 2.80
CA GLY A 160 -6.74 10.15 4.23
C GLY A 160 -7.14 8.71 4.57
N LEU A 161 -8.08 8.14 3.83
CA LEU A 161 -8.57 6.78 4.02
C LEU A 161 -7.48 5.72 3.78
N ILE A 162 -6.64 5.89 2.74
CA ILE A 162 -5.52 4.99 2.47
C ILE A 162 -4.56 4.89 3.67
N VAL A 163 -4.34 6.01 4.38
CA VAL A 163 -3.50 6.05 5.58
C VAL A 163 -4.27 5.57 6.82
N ALA A 164 -5.56 5.88 6.91
CA ALA A 164 -6.40 5.51 8.04
C ALA A 164 -6.64 4.00 8.11
N VAL A 165 -6.94 3.34 6.99
CA VAL A 165 -7.28 1.91 6.93
C VAL A 165 -6.26 1.00 7.63
N PRO A 166 -4.95 1.06 7.36
CA PRO A 166 -3.99 0.21 8.06
C PRO A 166 -3.92 0.51 9.57
N LEU A 167 -4.07 1.76 9.98
CA LEU A 167 -4.13 2.13 11.39
C LEU A 167 -5.42 1.62 12.06
N LEU A 168 -6.56 1.74 11.39
CA LEU A 168 -7.85 1.22 11.87
C LEU A 168 -7.83 -0.30 11.99
N ALA A 169 -7.22 -1.00 11.03
CA ALA A 169 -7.05 -2.45 11.11
C ALA A 169 -6.16 -2.85 12.29
N LEU A 170 -5.07 -2.12 12.51
CA LEU A 170 -4.14 -2.37 13.62
C LEU A 170 -4.82 -2.15 14.98
N PHE A 171 -5.41 -0.98 15.22
CA PHE A 171 -6.10 -0.68 16.47
C PHE A 171 -7.37 -1.51 16.64
N GLY A 172 -8.11 -1.76 15.56
CA GLY A 172 -9.29 -2.62 15.58
C GLY A 172 -8.94 -4.06 15.97
N ALA A 173 -7.86 -4.62 15.43
CA ALA A 173 -7.38 -5.94 15.82
C ALA A 173 -6.95 -6.00 17.30
N LEU A 174 -6.27 -4.96 17.80
CA LEU A 174 -5.94 -4.84 19.22
C LEU A 174 -7.21 -4.79 20.09
N PHE A 175 -8.25 -4.05 19.68
CA PHE A 175 -9.52 -3.99 20.41
C PHE A 175 -10.31 -5.31 20.38
N ILE A 176 -10.32 -6.01 19.24
CA ILE A 176 -10.89 -7.36 19.12
C ILE A 176 -10.14 -8.34 20.03
N ALA A 177 -8.81 -8.20 20.15
CA ALA A 177 -8.00 -9.04 21.02
C ALA A 177 -8.17 -8.70 22.51
N ALA A 178 -8.43 -7.42 22.83
CA ALA A 178 -8.56 -6.90 24.18
C ALA A 178 -9.92 -7.23 24.81
N ASP A 179 -10.99 -7.23 24.01
CA ASP A 179 -12.36 -7.31 24.50
C ASP A 179 -13.24 -8.24 23.65
N ALA A 180 -13.79 -9.27 24.29
CA ALA A 180 -14.61 -10.29 23.62
C ALA A 180 -15.97 -9.74 23.15
N VAL A 181 -16.56 -8.78 23.86
CA VAL A 181 -17.85 -8.18 23.48
C VAL A 181 -17.66 -7.27 22.28
N PHE A 182 -16.58 -6.50 22.24
CA PHE A 182 -16.18 -5.74 21.06
C PHE A 182 -15.91 -6.66 19.88
N ALA A 183 -15.23 -7.78 20.10
CA ALA A 183 -15.01 -8.81 19.07
C ALA A 183 -16.33 -9.35 18.50
N ASP A 184 -17.30 -9.68 19.36
CA ASP A 184 -18.61 -10.19 18.95
C ASP A 184 -19.44 -9.13 18.21
N LEU A 185 -19.40 -7.87 18.64
CA LEU A 185 -20.04 -6.75 17.94
C LEU A 185 -19.44 -6.54 16.56
N VAL A 186 -18.12 -6.59 16.45
CA VAL A 186 -17.41 -6.48 15.18
C VAL A 186 -17.74 -7.67 14.28
N ALA A 187 -17.73 -8.90 14.80
CA ALA A 187 -18.11 -10.10 14.05
C ALA A 187 -19.59 -10.05 13.59
N GLY A 188 -20.48 -9.52 14.43
CA GLY A 188 -21.90 -9.33 14.11
C GLY A 188 -22.16 -8.23 13.08
N ALA A 189 -21.45 -7.11 13.16
CA ALA A 189 -21.52 -6.00 12.21
C ALA A 189 -20.86 -6.33 10.87
N LEU A 190 -19.78 -7.14 10.90
CA LEU A 190 -19.03 -7.60 9.74
C LEU A 190 -19.45 -9.01 9.31
N ARG A 191 -20.74 -9.34 9.40
CA ARG A 191 -21.34 -10.64 8.98
C ARG A 191 -21.24 -10.98 7.48
N ILE A 192 -20.37 -10.28 6.76
CA ILE A 192 -19.93 -10.57 5.39
C ILE A 192 -18.64 -11.40 5.53
N ASP A 193 -18.33 -12.30 4.59
CA ASP A 193 -17.05 -13.04 4.57
C ASP A 193 -15.87 -12.08 4.30
N LEU A 194 -15.59 -11.22 5.27
CA LEU A 194 -14.63 -10.13 5.21
C LEU A 194 -13.21 -10.68 5.20
N ALA A 195 -13.00 -11.89 5.72
CA ALA A 195 -11.72 -12.59 5.59
C ALA A 195 -11.44 -12.91 4.11
N SER A 196 -12.43 -13.44 3.39
CA SER A 196 -12.34 -13.69 1.95
C SER A 196 -12.20 -12.39 1.15
N VAL A 197 -13.02 -11.37 1.43
CA VAL A 197 -12.91 -10.07 0.76
C VAL A 197 -11.58 -9.38 1.09
N ALA A 198 -11.11 -9.42 2.33
CA ALA A 198 -9.85 -8.82 2.73
C ALA A 198 -8.66 -9.49 2.05
N ILE A 199 -8.68 -10.82 1.88
CA ILE A 199 -7.59 -11.50 1.16
C ILE A 199 -7.58 -11.14 -0.32
N HIS A 200 -8.75 -11.03 -0.97
CA HIS A 200 -8.86 -10.49 -2.33
C HIS A 200 -8.31 -9.06 -2.41
N VAL A 201 -8.77 -8.17 -1.52
CA VAL A 201 -8.32 -6.77 -1.49
C VAL A 201 -6.82 -6.67 -1.25
N PHE A 202 -6.26 -7.50 -0.36
CA PHE A 202 -4.83 -7.55 -0.08
C PHE A 202 -4.01 -7.94 -1.30
N TRP A 203 -4.40 -9.02 -1.99
CA TRP A 203 -3.68 -9.49 -3.19
C TRP A 203 -3.86 -8.53 -4.36
N VAL A 204 -5.07 -8.01 -4.60
CA VAL A 204 -5.32 -6.98 -5.62
C VAL A 204 -4.46 -5.75 -5.34
N ALA A 205 -4.42 -5.26 -4.10
CA ALA A 205 -3.60 -4.12 -3.71
C ALA A 205 -2.10 -4.40 -3.92
N THR A 206 -1.63 -5.58 -3.53
CA THR A 206 -0.23 -6.00 -3.70
C THR A 206 0.18 -6.03 -5.17
N TRP A 207 -0.61 -6.69 -6.02
CA TRP A 207 -0.30 -6.78 -7.46
C TRP A 207 -0.49 -5.44 -8.18
N THR A 208 -1.46 -4.63 -7.75
CA THR A 208 -1.61 -3.23 -8.22
C THR A 208 -0.37 -2.42 -7.87
N TRP A 209 0.15 -2.55 -6.65
CA TRP A 209 1.35 -1.85 -6.19
C TRP A 209 2.57 -2.22 -7.04
N VAL A 210 2.82 -3.52 -7.22
CA VAL A 210 3.94 -4.00 -8.04
C VAL A 210 3.80 -3.51 -9.48
N ALA A 211 2.63 -3.66 -10.09
CA ALA A 211 2.38 -3.21 -11.46
C ALA A 211 2.57 -1.70 -11.61
N ALA A 212 2.00 -0.89 -10.71
CA ALA A 212 2.14 0.56 -10.71
C ALA A 212 3.61 0.99 -10.57
N SER A 213 4.35 0.36 -9.65
CA SER A 213 5.77 0.63 -9.43
C SER A 213 6.63 0.29 -10.64
N VAL A 214 6.40 -0.86 -11.29
CA VAL A 214 7.17 -1.26 -12.49
C VAL A 214 6.85 -0.33 -13.66
N LEU A 215 5.57 -0.03 -13.89
CA LEU A 215 5.16 0.88 -14.96
C LEU A 215 5.69 2.30 -14.72
N TRP A 216 5.68 2.80 -13.49
CA TRP A 216 6.25 4.09 -13.12
C TRP A 216 7.76 4.16 -13.42
N GLN A 217 8.52 3.15 -13.00
CA GLN A 217 9.97 3.06 -13.25
C GLN A 217 10.28 2.99 -14.75
N CYS A 218 9.54 2.17 -15.51
CA CYS A 218 9.75 2.01 -16.95
C CYS A 218 9.31 3.23 -17.78
N LEU A 219 8.27 3.95 -17.34
CA LEU A 219 7.53 4.91 -18.18
C LEU A 219 7.47 6.35 -17.64
N LEU A 220 7.84 6.67 -16.41
CA LEU A 220 7.85 8.06 -15.95
C LEU A 220 9.25 8.50 -15.56
N GLU A 221 9.85 7.76 -14.64
CA GLU A 221 11.08 8.19 -13.98
C GLU A 221 12.11 7.06 -14.04
N PRO A 222 12.78 6.89 -15.20
CA PRO A 222 13.85 5.92 -15.32
C PRO A 222 14.93 6.25 -14.28
N ILE A 223 15.43 5.20 -13.62
CA ILE A 223 16.41 5.32 -12.55
C ILE A 223 17.66 6.04 -13.13
N PRO A 224 18.08 7.19 -12.57
CA PRO A 224 19.21 7.93 -13.10
C PRO A 224 20.53 7.16 -12.93
N ASP A 225 21.45 7.31 -13.89
CA ASP A 225 22.79 6.71 -13.87
C ASP A 225 23.66 7.20 -12.69
N THR A 226 23.28 8.33 -12.07
CA THR A 226 23.98 8.91 -10.92
C THR A 226 23.03 9.11 -9.75
N PRO A 227 23.46 8.79 -8.51
CA PRO A 227 22.63 8.94 -7.34
C PRO A 227 22.44 10.41 -7.03
N SER A 228 21.20 10.90 -7.15
CA SER A 228 20.80 12.11 -6.43
C SER A 228 20.34 11.68 -5.04
N LEU A 229 20.99 12.23 -4.01
CA LEU A 229 20.60 12.08 -2.60
C LEU A 229 19.51 13.08 -2.22
N ASP A 230 18.91 13.76 -3.19
CA ASP A 230 17.86 14.72 -2.90
C ASP A 230 16.63 13.95 -2.41
N PRO A 231 16.21 14.16 -1.15
CA PRO A 231 15.02 13.53 -0.66
C PRO A 231 13.86 14.01 -1.54
N PRO A 232 13.00 13.09 -2.01
CA PRO A 232 11.82 13.50 -2.74
C PRO A 232 11.02 14.48 -1.85
N PRO A 233 10.40 15.54 -2.40
CA PRO A 233 9.51 16.41 -1.64
C PRO A 233 8.22 15.63 -1.38
N VAL A 234 8.29 14.67 -0.46
CA VAL A 234 7.19 13.76 -0.14
C VAL A 234 6.53 14.24 1.15
N PHE A 235 5.20 14.26 1.10
CA PHE A 235 4.26 14.49 2.20
C PHE A 235 3.93 15.95 2.52
N ARG A 236 3.14 16.57 1.64
CA ARG A 236 2.22 17.63 2.06
C ARG A 236 0.85 16.99 2.29
N PHE A 237 0.47 16.82 3.55
CA PHE A 237 -0.87 16.39 3.91
C PHE A 237 -1.81 17.59 4.05
N GLY A 238 -2.97 17.50 3.42
CA GLY A 238 -4.03 18.50 3.52
C GLY A 238 -4.82 18.38 4.82
N PRO A 239 -5.59 19.42 5.21
CA PRO A 239 -6.39 19.40 6.42
C PRO A 239 -7.49 18.34 6.40
N ILE A 240 -8.03 18.04 5.22
CA ILE A 240 -9.04 17.00 5.05
C ILE A 240 -8.43 15.61 5.27
N GLU A 241 -7.20 15.38 4.81
CA GLU A 241 -6.51 14.09 4.96
C GLU A 241 -6.21 13.80 6.43
N VAL A 242 -5.60 14.76 7.13
CA VAL A 242 -5.32 14.66 8.57
C VAL A 242 -6.61 14.52 9.37
N GLY A 243 -7.64 15.31 9.03
CA GLY A 243 -8.96 15.22 9.65
C GLY A 243 -9.62 13.86 9.44
N THR A 244 -9.44 13.26 8.26
CA THR A 244 -9.98 11.93 7.94
C THR A 244 -9.27 10.85 8.76
N VAL A 245 -7.93 10.88 8.82
CA VAL A 245 -7.14 9.90 9.57
C VAL A 245 -7.45 9.97 11.07
N LEU A 246 -7.32 11.14 11.68
CA LEU A 246 -7.55 11.29 13.12
C LEU A 246 -9.02 11.13 13.47
N GLY A 247 -9.94 11.67 12.67
CA GLY A 247 -11.37 11.53 12.92
C GLY A 247 -11.86 10.08 12.86
N LEU A 248 -11.35 9.27 11.94
CA LEU A 248 -11.68 7.84 11.89
C LEU A 248 -11.08 7.08 13.08
N LEU A 249 -9.87 7.43 13.51
CA LEU A 249 -9.29 6.86 14.73
C LEU A 249 -10.10 7.23 15.97
N ASP A 250 -10.47 8.51 16.13
CA ASP A 250 -11.33 8.97 17.22
C ASP A 250 -12.66 8.22 17.24
N LEU A 251 -13.29 8.01 16.08
CA LEU A 251 -14.53 7.24 15.98
C LEU A 251 -14.35 5.78 16.41
N LEU A 252 -13.25 5.14 16.00
CA LEU A 252 -12.94 3.76 16.40
C LEU A 252 -12.74 3.66 17.92
N PHE A 253 -11.94 4.56 18.49
CA PHE A 253 -11.68 4.61 19.93
C PHE A 253 -12.94 4.96 20.72
N LEU A 254 -13.74 5.90 20.24
CA LEU A 254 -15.01 6.26 20.86
C LEU A 254 -15.98 5.07 20.87
N ALA A 255 -16.08 4.34 19.76
CA ALA A 255 -16.92 3.13 19.70
C ALA A 255 -16.48 2.10 20.75
N PHE A 256 -15.17 1.89 20.91
CA PHE A 256 -14.62 1.02 21.95
C PHE A 256 -14.97 1.51 23.36
N VAL A 257 -14.74 2.79 23.67
CA VAL A 257 -15.06 3.39 24.98
C VAL A 257 -16.55 3.31 25.31
N VAL A 258 -17.44 3.53 24.34
CA VAL A 258 -18.89 3.43 24.55
C VAL A 258 -19.30 2.01 24.96
N VAL A 259 -18.68 0.98 24.37
CA VAL A 259 -18.91 -0.42 24.76
C VAL A 259 -18.45 -0.65 26.21
N GLN A 260 -17.26 -0.17 26.57
CA GLN A 260 -16.71 -0.31 27.93
C GLN A 260 -17.57 0.39 29.00
N VAL A 261 -18.04 1.61 28.71
CA VAL A 261 -18.91 2.36 29.63
C VAL A 261 -20.26 1.65 29.81
N ARG A 262 -20.85 1.13 28.72
CA ARG A 262 -22.13 0.42 28.79
C ARG A 262 -22.03 -0.83 29.66
N TYR A 263 -20.89 -1.52 29.65
CA TYR A 263 -20.61 -2.65 30.52
C TYR A 263 -20.49 -2.22 31.99
N LEU A 264 -19.73 -1.17 32.28
CA LEU A 264 -19.49 -0.67 33.64
C LEU A 264 -20.79 -0.35 34.38
N PHE A 265 -21.81 0.11 33.65
CA PHE A 265 -23.13 0.46 34.19
C PHE A 265 -24.24 -0.56 33.83
N GLY A 266 -23.91 -1.65 33.13
CA GLY A 266 -24.87 -2.59 32.53
C GLY A 266 -25.23 -3.82 33.37
N GLY A 267 -24.51 -4.09 34.47
CA GLY A 267 -24.80 -5.17 35.42
C GLY A 267 -24.27 -6.57 35.02
N ALA A 268 -24.15 -7.46 36.03
CA ALA A 268 -23.47 -8.77 35.97
C ALA A 268 -24.01 -9.76 34.91
N ALA A 269 -25.22 -9.56 34.39
CA ALA A 269 -25.88 -10.49 33.46
C ALA A 269 -25.23 -10.56 32.05
N LEU A 270 -24.50 -9.52 31.62
CA LEU A 270 -23.81 -9.50 30.33
C LEU A 270 -22.47 -10.26 30.35
N VAL A 271 -21.87 -10.38 31.54
CA VAL A 271 -20.52 -10.94 31.77
C VAL A 271 -20.54 -12.45 31.89
N GLU A 272 -21.58 -13.00 32.53
CA GLU A 272 -21.72 -14.44 32.79
C GLU A 272 -22.16 -15.24 31.56
N SER A 273 -22.77 -14.60 30.55
CA SER A 273 -23.32 -15.29 29.37
C SER A 273 -22.37 -15.33 28.16
N THR A 274 -21.29 -14.53 28.15
CA THR A 274 -20.49 -14.28 26.93
C THR A 274 -19.08 -14.86 26.97
N THR A 275 -18.55 -15.19 28.16
CA THR A 275 -17.11 -15.53 28.30
C THR A 275 -16.89 -16.96 28.77
N THR A 276 -16.29 -17.80 27.93
CA THR A 276 -15.74 -19.12 28.29
C THR A 276 -14.36 -19.03 28.98
N LEU A 277 -13.88 -17.81 29.23
CA LEU A 277 -12.58 -17.51 29.86
C LEU A 277 -12.72 -17.27 31.36
N THR A 278 -11.66 -17.58 32.11
CA THR A 278 -11.57 -17.18 33.53
C THR A 278 -11.40 -15.67 33.65
N TYR A 279 -11.97 -15.05 34.70
CA TYR A 279 -11.85 -13.60 34.95
C TYR A 279 -10.39 -13.10 34.95
N ALA A 280 -9.45 -13.89 35.46
CA ALA A 280 -8.02 -13.54 35.50
C ALA A 280 -7.38 -13.51 34.11
N GLU A 281 -7.78 -14.44 33.23
CA GLU A 281 -7.26 -14.52 31.87
C GLU A 281 -7.82 -13.41 30.97
N TYR A 282 -9.10 -13.09 31.15
CA TYR A 282 -9.74 -11.93 30.55
C TYR A 282 -9.02 -10.62 30.94
N ALA A 283 -8.84 -10.39 32.24
CA ALA A 283 -8.22 -9.16 32.75
C ALA A 283 -6.76 -9.00 32.29
N ARG A 284 -5.98 -10.09 32.30
CA ARG A 284 -4.57 -10.05 31.87
C ARG A 284 -4.42 -9.75 30.39
N ARG A 285 -5.24 -10.37 29.54
CA ARG A 285 -5.17 -10.17 28.08
C ARG A 285 -5.60 -8.76 27.70
N GLY A 286 -6.74 -8.29 28.21
CA GLY A 286 -7.21 -6.93 27.95
C GLY A 286 -6.23 -5.85 28.41
N PHE A 287 -5.60 -6.02 29.58
CA PHE A 287 -4.60 -5.07 30.09
C PHE A 287 -3.39 -4.89 29.16
N PHE A 288 -2.81 -5.99 28.67
CA PHE A 288 -1.63 -5.89 27.81
C PHE A 288 -1.94 -5.29 26.44
N GLU A 289 -3.10 -5.60 25.86
CA GLU A 289 -3.52 -5.02 24.59
C GLU A 289 -3.78 -3.51 24.72
N LEU A 290 -4.44 -3.05 25.79
CA LEU A 290 -4.65 -1.62 26.05
C LEU A 290 -3.34 -0.87 26.34
N LEU A 291 -2.39 -1.52 26.99
CA LEU A 291 -1.03 -0.98 27.18
C LEU A 291 -0.30 -0.86 25.84
N ALA A 292 -0.44 -1.84 24.95
CA ALA A 292 0.09 -1.77 23.59
C ALA A 292 -0.56 -0.65 22.77
N VAL A 293 -1.89 -0.50 22.83
CA VAL A 293 -2.63 0.61 22.20
C VAL A 293 -2.08 1.96 22.68
N SER A 294 -1.96 2.15 24.00
CA SER A 294 -1.44 3.38 24.60
C SER A 294 -0.01 3.69 24.13
N ALA A 295 0.85 2.68 24.08
CA ALA A 295 2.21 2.81 23.59
C ALA A 295 2.27 3.17 22.10
N LEU A 296 1.33 2.66 21.29
CA LEU A 296 1.31 2.82 19.83
C LEU A 296 0.69 4.15 19.36
N VAL A 297 -0.25 4.72 20.12
CA VAL A 297 -0.87 6.02 19.79
C VAL A 297 0.16 7.14 19.80
N LEU A 298 1.13 7.12 20.72
CA LEU A 298 2.13 8.18 20.85
C LEU A 298 3.01 8.35 19.59
N PRO A 299 3.64 7.29 19.04
CA PRO A 299 4.32 7.36 17.75
C PRO A 299 3.45 7.87 16.59
N VAL A 300 2.17 7.49 16.55
CA VAL A 300 1.22 7.93 15.49
C VAL A 300 1.00 9.43 15.56
N ILE A 301 0.70 9.96 16.75
CA ILE A 301 0.50 11.41 16.96
C ILE A 301 1.79 12.18 16.65
N LEU A 302 2.95 11.70 17.10
CA LEU A 302 4.25 12.31 16.84
C LEU A 302 4.60 12.32 15.35
N GLY A 303 4.32 11.21 14.64
CA GLY A 303 4.52 11.09 13.20
C GLY A 303 3.67 12.09 12.41
N ILE A 304 2.38 12.21 12.75
CA ILE A 304 1.48 13.18 12.12
C ILE A 304 1.90 14.62 12.47
N HIS A 305 2.31 14.88 13.72
CA HIS A 305 2.80 16.20 14.12
C HIS A 305 4.07 16.62 13.36
N TRP A 306 5.01 15.70 13.18
CA TRP A 306 6.23 15.94 12.40
C TRP A 306 5.90 16.33 10.96
N LEU A 307 4.93 15.64 10.36
CA LEU A 307 4.44 15.85 9.00
C LEU A 307 3.77 17.21 8.79
N LEU A 308 3.21 17.76 9.86
CA LEU A 308 2.50 19.04 9.88
C LEU A 308 3.39 20.24 10.21
N ARG A 309 4.72 20.03 10.36
CA ARG A 309 5.67 21.07 10.80
C ARG A 309 5.57 22.36 9.98
N ASP A 310 5.46 22.24 8.65
CA ASP A 310 5.41 23.38 7.72
C ASP A 310 3.99 23.74 7.25
N SER A 311 2.96 23.23 7.93
CA SER A 311 1.56 23.42 7.56
C SER A 311 0.92 24.70 8.14
N SER A 312 -0.22 25.09 7.57
CA SER A 312 -0.99 26.28 7.96
C SER A 312 -1.48 26.23 9.42
N ARG A 313 -1.72 27.41 10.02
CA ARG A 313 -2.17 27.53 11.42
C ARG A 313 -3.51 26.83 11.69
N SER A 314 -4.45 26.87 10.74
CA SER A 314 -5.76 26.21 10.85
C SER A 314 -5.64 24.69 10.91
N LEU A 315 -4.75 24.11 10.11
CA LEU A 315 -4.48 22.68 10.12
C LEU A 315 -3.80 22.23 11.43
N LYS A 316 -2.86 23.02 11.96
CA LYS A 316 -2.26 22.76 13.27
C LYS A 316 -3.31 22.81 14.40
N LEU A 317 -4.32 23.68 14.31
CA LEU A 317 -5.41 23.73 15.28
C LEU A 317 -6.32 22.50 15.20
N ALA A 318 -6.76 22.12 14.00
CA ALA A 318 -7.57 20.93 13.78
C ALA A 318 -6.86 19.65 14.26
N PHE A 319 -5.57 19.52 13.94
CA PHE A 319 -4.71 18.46 14.45
C PHE A 319 -4.68 18.42 15.98
N ARG A 320 -4.47 19.56 16.65
CA ARG A 320 -4.44 19.61 18.12
C ARG A 320 -5.75 19.14 18.72
N LEU A 321 -6.89 19.60 18.20
CA LEU A 321 -8.21 19.22 18.72
C LEU A 321 -8.44 17.70 18.62
N LEU A 322 -8.21 17.13 17.44
CA LEU A 322 -8.39 15.70 17.21
C LEU A 322 -7.36 14.86 17.99
N ALA A 323 -6.09 15.28 18.02
CA ALA A 323 -5.08 14.60 18.81
C ALA A 323 -5.38 14.64 20.31
N THR A 324 -5.90 15.75 20.84
CA THR A 324 -6.38 15.83 22.22
C THR A 324 -7.57 14.91 22.45
N GLY A 325 -8.51 14.83 21.52
CA GLY A 325 -9.62 13.86 21.54
C GLY A 325 -9.13 12.43 21.64
N LEU A 326 -8.21 12.03 20.76
CA LEU A 326 -7.62 10.69 20.74
C LEU A 326 -6.92 10.36 22.06
N VAL A 327 -6.13 11.29 22.61
CA VAL A 327 -5.45 11.09 23.89
C VAL A 327 -6.44 10.95 25.05
N MET A 328 -7.51 11.74 25.06
CA MET A 328 -8.56 11.61 26.06
C MET A 328 -9.26 10.26 25.97
N LEU A 329 -9.53 9.76 24.76
CA LEU A 329 -10.16 8.45 24.54
C LEU A 329 -9.27 7.27 24.92
N VAL A 330 -7.94 7.40 24.83
CA VAL A 330 -6.98 6.40 25.32
C VAL A 330 -6.95 6.33 26.85
N PHE A 331 -7.21 7.46 27.53
CA PHE A 331 -7.11 7.55 28.98
C PHE A 331 -8.31 6.97 29.73
N VAL A 332 -9.48 6.94 29.07
CA VAL A 332 -10.73 6.38 29.62
C VAL A 332 -10.72 4.86 29.56
#